data_AF-A0A9P0P7J8-F1
#
_entry.id   AF-A0A9P0P7J8-F1
#
_cell.length_a   1.000
_cell.length_b   1.000
_cell.length_c   1.000
_cell.angle_alpha   90.00
_cell.angle_beta   90.00
_cell.angle_gamma   90.00
#
_symmetry.space_group_name_H-M   'P 1'
#
loop_
_entity.id
_entity.type
_entity.pdbx_description
1 polymer ?
#
loop_
_entity_poly.entity_id
_entity_poly.type
_entity_poly.pdbx_seq_one_letter_code
_entity_poly.pdbx_strand_id
1 'polypeptide(L)'
;MFQDLRSHVSSESTAFKITDLCTYVLHSNVICGAEEGNITIKQLFESLSEDQKEPNRKKKEKVTSATVLLVEFLQKMSVGGTEASANHAPLCILDKRIKKIINTYCQIDTLAMISSDAHLSNVYRTLQEALLRYLSQYEEKLLACFKENTSLKIDPYHFYPSECGHFLTLLYPAAKSDEDLVTERLSLHQQCMLNENVPMFRRANKFINNKNKRNGPLINPHIGVKVIDNGGNTYSVRGNYEYYHYCQNGMDDSGWGCAYRSLQTLASWFKLQGYVDREVPTFHEIQKCLVDIKDKPSSFIGSKQWIGSTEVNFVLDTLLGITCKILYVSSGEEMSQKGPELVDHFKNQGSPIMIGGGVLAHTILGVDYNPETGNIYFLILDPHYTGSEDLHTIQSKGWCGWKPVSFWKKDSYYNMCLPQVPRGI
;
A
#
# COMPACT_ATOMS: atom_id res chain seq x y z
N MET A 1 21.92 8.83 -26.60
CA MET A 1 20.70 8.11 -26.18
C MET A 1 19.88 8.93 -25.18
N PHE A 2 20.26 9.05 -23.90
CA PHE A 2 19.47 9.82 -22.94
C PHE A 2 19.45 11.33 -23.22
N GLN A 3 20.52 11.87 -23.79
CA GLN A 3 20.50 13.23 -24.32
C GLN A 3 19.42 13.40 -25.40
N ASP A 4 19.33 12.47 -26.36
CA ASP A 4 18.32 12.50 -27.42
C ASP A 4 16.90 12.35 -26.85
N LEU A 5 16.70 11.46 -25.88
CA LEU A 5 15.42 11.29 -25.17
C LEU A 5 15.01 12.58 -24.44
N ARG A 6 15.93 13.22 -23.72
CA ARG A 6 15.65 14.51 -23.05
C ARG A 6 15.34 15.61 -24.05
N SER A 7 16.11 15.73 -25.14
CA SER A 7 15.82 16.66 -26.22
C SER A 7 14.44 16.41 -26.83
N HIS A 8 14.04 15.15 -26.97
CA HIS A 8 12.71 14.79 -27.45
C HIS A 8 11.60 15.19 -26.47
N VAL A 9 11.74 14.90 -25.17
CA VAL A 9 10.81 15.34 -24.11
C VAL A 9 10.71 16.87 -24.04
N SER A 10 11.79 17.59 -24.35
CA SER A 10 11.82 19.05 -24.40
C SER A 10 11.22 19.64 -25.69
N SER A 11 10.91 18.82 -26.70
CA SER A 11 10.35 19.30 -27.96
C SER A 11 8.86 19.68 -27.85
N GLU A 12 8.36 20.46 -28.81
CA GLU A 12 6.94 20.79 -28.91
C GLU A 12 6.09 19.60 -29.45
N SER A 13 6.73 18.46 -29.73
CA SER A 13 6.07 17.27 -30.29
C SER A 13 5.52 16.32 -29.23
N THR A 14 5.53 16.70 -27.95
CA THR A 14 5.06 15.86 -26.85
C THR A 14 3.78 16.40 -26.21
N ALA A 15 2.97 15.50 -25.68
CA ALA A 15 1.75 15.84 -24.96
C ALA A 15 1.55 14.91 -23.75
N PHE A 16 0.77 15.39 -22.78
CA PHE A 16 0.33 14.60 -21.65
C PHE A 16 -1.19 14.48 -21.68
N LYS A 17 -1.71 13.25 -21.60
CA LYS A 17 -3.14 13.00 -21.51
C LYS A 17 -3.48 12.63 -20.08
N ILE A 18 -4.25 13.47 -19.39
CA ILE A 18 -4.81 13.17 -18.07
C ILE A 18 -6.04 12.29 -18.30
N THR A 19 -5.88 11.00 -18.07
CA THR A 19 -6.82 9.96 -18.50
C THR A 19 -8.18 10.12 -17.85
N ASP A 20 -8.20 10.32 -16.53
CA ASP A 20 -9.44 10.46 -15.75
C ASP A 20 -10.23 11.72 -16.11
N LEU A 21 -9.57 12.71 -16.73
CA LEU A 21 -10.18 13.98 -17.14
C LEU A 21 -10.35 14.10 -18.66
N CYS A 22 -10.01 13.06 -19.43
CA CYS A 22 -10.00 13.07 -20.90
C CYS A 22 -9.34 14.34 -21.50
N THR A 23 -8.29 14.86 -20.86
CA THR A 23 -7.71 16.17 -21.18
C THR A 23 -6.29 16.02 -21.70
N TYR A 24 -5.97 16.69 -22.81
CA TYR A 24 -4.61 16.76 -23.36
C TYR A 24 -3.96 18.08 -22.99
N VAL A 25 -2.77 18.00 -22.42
CA VAL A 25 -1.94 19.14 -22.06
C VAL A 25 -0.73 19.13 -23.02
N LEU A 26 -0.62 20.15 -23.86
CA LEU A 26 0.48 20.36 -24.80
C LEU A 26 1.38 21.50 -24.32
N HIS A 27 2.50 21.71 -25.01
CA HIS A 27 3.51 22.70 -24.63
C HIS A 27 2.95 24.12 -24.46
N SER A 28 2.14 24.57 -25.43
CA SER A 28 1.58 25.92 -25.48
C SER A 28 0.06 25.97 -25.31
N ASN A 29 -0.61 24.82 -25.36
CA ASN A 29 -2.07 24.73 -25.42
C ASN A 29 -2.59 23.60 -24.53
N VAL A 30 -3.82 23.73 -24.07
CA VAL A 30 -4.58 22.65 -23.42
C VAL A 30 -5.78 22.35 -24.29
N ILE A 31 -5.95 21.09 -24.67
CA ILE A 31 -7.13 20.61 -25.39
C ILE A 31 -7.96 19.81 -24.38
N CYS A 32 -9.00 20.44 -23.86
CA CYS A 32 -10.02 19.82 -23.02
C CYS A 32 -11.37 19.85 -23.74
N GLY A 33 -12.26 18.91 -23.40
CA GLY A 33 -13.64 18.88 -23.93
C GLY A 33 -14.53 20.05 -23.47
N ALA A 34 -14.02 20.93 -22.61
CA ALA A 34 -14.60 22.21 -22.24
C ALA A 34 -13.72 23.31 -22.82
N GLU A 35 -14.15 23.96 -23.89
CA GLU A 35 -13.37 25.03 -24.51
C GLU A 35 -13.20 26.23 -23.55
N GLU A 36 -11.98 26.79 -23.55
CA GLU A 36 -11.52 28.07 -22.94
C GLU A 36 -10.99 28.12 -21.49
N GLY A 37 -9.71 28.53 -21.40
CA GLY A 37 -9.29 29.70 -20.59
C GLY A 37 -9.13 29.55 -19.07
N ASN A 38 -7.91 29.26 -18.63
CA ASN A 38 -7.42 29.53 -17.26
C ASN A 38 -8.15 28.80 -16.10
N ILE A 39 -8.76 27.66 -16.36
CA ILE A 39 -9.35 26.82 -15.31
C ILE A 39 -8.27 26.15 -14.45
N THR A 40 -8.58 25.94 -13.17
CA THR A 40 -7.74 25.17 -12.25
C THR A 40 -8.05 23.67 -12.34
N ILE A 41 -7.12 22.83 -11.89
CA ILE A 41 -7.32 21.37 -11.80
C ILE A 41 -8.59 21.06 -10.98
N LYS A 42 -8.80 21.80 -9.88
CA LYS A 42 -9.99 21.64 -9.03
C LYS A 42 -11.29 21.91 -9.79
N GLN A 43 -11.35 23.02 -10.54
CA GLN A 43 -12.55 23.39 -11.31
C GLN A 43 -12.87 22.34 -12.38
N LEU A 44 -11.85 21.84 -13.08
CA LEU A 44 -12.00 20.76 -14.06
C LEU A 44 -12.48 19.46 -13.42
N PHE A 45 -11.97 19.13 -12.23
CA PHE A 45 -12.38 17.93 -11.51
C PHE A 45 -13.84 18.02 -11.00
N GLU A 46 -14.24 19.21 -10.52
CA GLU A 46 -15.59 19.49 -10.04
C GLU A 46 -16.63 19.45 -11.17
N SER A 47 -16.33 20.03 -12.34
CA SER A 47 -17.26 20.04 -13.49
C SER A 47 -17.57 18.63 -13.99
N LEU A 48 -16.58 17.75 -14.08
CA LEU A 48 -16.75 16.36 -14.48
C LEU A 48 -17.50 15.51 -13.43
N SER A 49 -17.49 15.94 -12.17
CA SER A 49 -18.19 15.26 -11.07
C SER A 49 -19.68 15.64 -11.00
N GLU A 50 -20.06 16.80 -11.54
CA GLU A 50 -21.46 17.25 -11.58
C GLU A 50 -22.31 16.45 -12.57
N ASP A 51 -21.71 16.02 -13.70
CA ASP A 51 -22.36 15.17 -14.70
C ASP A 51 -22.62 13.72 -14.24
N GLN A 52 -22.17 13.33 -13.03
CA GLN A 52 -22.35 11.98 -12.46
C GLN A 52 -23.16 11.94 -11.15
N LYS A 53 -23.89 13.00 -10.77
CA LYS A 53 -24.66 12.98 -9.51
C LYS A 53 -26.01 12.26 -9.65
N GLU A 54 -26.12 11.09 -9.02
CA GLU A 54 -27.39 10.67 -8.39
C GLU A 54 -27.67 11.54 -7.15
N PRO A 55 -28.93 11.93 -6.89
CA PRO A 55 -29.28 12.93 -5.89
C PRO A 55 -29.40 12.30 -4.51
N ASN A 56 -28.28 11.96 -3.84
CA ASN A 56 -28.21 11.80 -2.36
C ASN A 56 -26.84 11.33 -1.85
N ARG A 57 -25.78 12.15 -1.97
CA ARG A 57 -24.55 11.95 -1.17
C ARG A 57 -24.33 13.12 -0.22
N LYS A 58 -24.55 12.86 1.08
CA LYS A 58 -24.15 13.75 2.18
C LYS A 58 -22.64 14.03 2.08
N LYS A 59 -22.25 15.29 2.31
CA LYS A 59 -20.84 15.74 2.36
C LYS A 59 -20.06 14.84 3.34
N LYS A 60 -19.16 14.00 2.80
CA LYS A 60 -18.17 13.27 3.60
C LYS A 60 -17.16 14.27 4.16
N GLU A 61 -16.74 14.04 5.41
CA GLU A 61 -15.63 14.75 6.03
C GLU A 61 -14.38 14.71 5.14
N LYS A 62 -13.63 15.81 5.13
CA LYS A 62 -12.38 15.96 4.37
C LYS A 62 -11.34 14.99 4.93
N VAL A 63 -11.28 13.79 4.36
CA VAL A 63 -10.05 13.01 4.40
C VAL A 63 -9.06 13.71 3.47
N THR A 64 -7.93 14.15 4.02
CA THR A 64 -6.77 14.72 3.31
C THR A 64 -6.05 13.63 2.48
N SER A 65 -6.79 12.87 1.68
CA SER A 65 -6.20 11.92 0.74
C SER A 65 -5.87 12.63 -0.56
N ALA A 66 -4.60 12.60 -0.97
CA ALA A 66 -4.18 13.10 -2.27
C ALA A 66 -4.99 12.42 -3.39
N THR A 67 -5.53 13.21 -4.32
CA THR A 67 -6.18 12.69 -5.52
C THR A 67 -5.11 12.29 -6.52
N VAL A 68 -5.00 10.99 -6.80
CA VAL A 68 -4.11 10.47 -7.85
C VAL A 68 -4.86 10.49 -9.18
N LEU A 69 -4.22 11.08 -10.20
CA LEU A 69 -4.72 11.12 -11.57
C LEU A 69 -3.72 10.41 -12.48
N LEU A 70 -4.19 9.53 -13.35
CA LEU A 70 -3.33 8.84 -14.32
C LEU A 70 -3.02 9.76 -15.51
N VAL A 71 -1.74 9.84 -15.87
CA VAL A 71 -1.26 10.64 -17.00
C VAL A 71 -0.50 9.76 -17.99
N GLU A 72 -0.89 9.82 -19.26
CA GLU A 72 -0.18 9.16 -20.37
C GLU A 72 0.75 10.18 -21.05
N PHE A 73 2.02 9.83 -21.24
CA PHE A 73 2.96 10.60 -22.04
C PHE A 73 2.87 10.16 -23.51
N LEU A 74 2.67 11.12 -24.41
CA LEU A 74 2.40 10.89 -25.82
C LEU A 74 3.39 11.65 -26.70
N GLN A 75 3.79 10.99 -27.79
CA GLN A 75 4.55 11.61 -28.87
C GLN A 75 3.63 11.83 -30.07
N LYS A 76 3.68 13.04 -30.63
CA LYS A 76 3.00 13.38 -31.87
C LYS A 76 3.69 12.68 -33.04
N MET A 77 2.98 11.73 -33.66
CA MET A 77 3.44 11.02 -34.85
C MET A 77 3.14 11.79 -36.15
N SER A 78 2.29 12.80 -36.11
CA SER A 78 1.97 13.60 -37.29
C SER A 78 3.09 14.58 -37.61
N VAL A 79 3.78 14.32 -38.71
CA VAL A 79 4.57 15.33 -39.41
C VAL A 79 3.57 16.37 -39.91
N GLY A 80 3.58 17.58 -39.35
CA GLY A 80 2.79 18.67 -39.92
C GLY A 80 3.17 18.82 -41.40
N GLY A 81 2.18 19.00 -42.28
CA GLY A 81 2.36 19.01 -43.74
C GLY A 81 3.28 20.11 -44.31
N THR A 82 4.07 20.77 -43.47
CA THR A 82 5.02 21.83 -43.81
C THR A 82 6.49 21.39 -43.73
N GLU A 83 6.81 20.21 -43.17
CA GLU A 83 8.16 19.65 -43.22
C GLU A 83 8.17 18.39 -44.09
N ALA A 84 8.08 18.60 -45.40
CA ALA A 84 8.62 17.64 -46.35
C ALA A 84 10.14 17.62 -46.18
N SER A 85 10.64 16.92 -45.14
CA SER A 85 12.05 16.52 -45.12
C SER A 85 12.29 15.81 -46.43
N ALA A 86 13.19 16.31 -47.27
CA ALA A 86 13.45 15.74 -48.58
C ALA A 86 13.59 14.21 -48.44
N ASN A 87 12.70 13.48 -49.11
CA ASN A 87 12.68 12.02 -49.11
C ASN A 87 13.93 11.52 -49.83
N HIS A 88 15.05 11.47 -49.11
CA HIS A 88 16.26 10.84 -49.59
C HIS A 88 16.07 9.32 -49.52
N ALA A 89 16.66 8.59 -50.48
CA ALA A 89 16.73 7.14 -50.40
C ALA A 89 17.46 6.73 -49.09
N PRO A 90 16.99 5.69 -48.37
CA PRO A 90 17.64 5.27 -47.13
C PRO A 90 19.08 4.84 -47.42
N LEU A 91 20.04 5.49 -46.76
CA LEU A 91 21.45 5.13 -46.86
C LEU A 91 21.73 3.94 -45.93
N CYS A 92 22.01 2.77 -46.51
CA CYS A 92 22.43 1.60 -45.74
C CYS A 92 23.96 1.62 -45.56
N ILE A 93 24.42 1.91 -44.34
CA ILE A 93 25.85 1.87 -43.98
C ILE A 93 26.16 0.52 -43.34
N LEU A 94 26.96 -0.30 -44.03
CA LEU A 94 27.46 -1.57 -43.49
C LEU A 94 28.70 -1.35 -42.64
N ASP A 95 28.54 -1.37 -41.31
CA ASP A 95 29.65 -1.36 -40.36
C ASP A 95 30.08 -2.81 -40.05
N LYS A 96 31.25 -3.23 -40.55
CA LYS A 96 31.78 -4.60 -40.39
C LYS A 96 32.43 -4.87 -39.03
N ARG A 97 32.49 -3.89 -38.12
CA ARG A 97 33.07 -4.09 -36.78
C ARG A 97 32.18 -5.02 -35.95
N ILE A 98 32.80 -5.93 -35.21
CA ILE A 98 32.10 -6.76 -34.23
C ILE A 98 31.59 -5.82 -33.12
N LYS A 99 30.28 -5.69 -33.02
CA LYS A 99 29.60 -4.89 -31.99
C LYS A 99 28.69 -5.79 -31.17
N LYS A 100 28.69 -5.57 -29.86
CA LYS A 100 27.65 -6.13 -28.99
C LYS A 100 26.51 -5.12 -28.94
N ILE A 101 25.34 -5.53 -29.41
CA ILE A 101 24.12 -4.70 -29.38
C ILE A 101 23.38 -5.04 -28.08
N ILE A 102 22.94 -4.00 -27.39
CA ILE A 102 22.12 -4.14 -26.18
C ILE A 102 20.81 -3.42 -26.45
N ASN A 103 19.73 -4.19 -26.37
CA ASN A 103 18.37 -3.68 -26.45
C ASN A 103 17.84 -3.57 -25.02
N THR A 104 17.35 -2.39 -24.66
CA THR A 104 16.73 -2.15 -23.36
C THR A 104 15.58 -1.17 -23.52
N TYR A 105 14.70 -1.14 -22.53
CA TYR A 105 13.53 -0.27 -22.48
C TYR A 105 13.60 0.57 -21.21
N CYS A 106 13.40 1.88 -21.36
CA CYS A 106 13.22 2.78 -20.22
C CYS A 106 11.73 2.78 -19.86
N GLN A 107 11.36 2.05 -18.80
CA GLN A 107 10.01 2.18 -18.25
C GLN A 107 9.87 3.56 -17.61
N ILE A 108 8.88 4.34 -18.05
CA ILE A 108 8.59 5.66 -17.52
C ILE A 108 7.41 5.52 -16.55
N ASP A 109 7.68 5.75 -15.27
CA ASP A 109 6.67 5.90 -14.22
C ASP A 109 7.17 7.00 -13.27
N THR A 110 6.61 8.20 -13.42
CA THR A 110 7.06 9.38 -12.69
C THR A 110 5.86 10.09 -12.09
N LEU A 111 6.09 10.82 -11.01
CA LEU A 111 5.04 11.49 -10.25
C LEU A 111 5.34 12.99 -10.17
N ALA A 112 4.29 13.79 -10.33
CA ALA A 112 4.31 15.21 -10.03
C ALA A 112 3.22 15.54 -9.01
N MET A 113 3.59 16.19 -7.91
CA MET A 113 2.62 16.75 -6.98
C MET A 113 2.27 18.17 -7.43
N ILE A 114 0.99 18.40 -7.69
CA ILE A 114 0.48 19.67 -8.19
C ILE A 114 -0.64 20.14 -7.27
N SER A 115 -0.62 21.41 -6.88
CA SER A 115 -1.73 22.02 -6.13
C SER A 115 -3.02 21.93 -6.94
N SER A 116 -4.14 21.62 -6.27
CA SER A 116 -5.45 21.60 -6.92
C SER A 116 -5.84 22.98 -7.49
N ASP A 117 -5.28 24.04 -6.93
CA ASP A 117 -5.52 25.42 -7.37
C ASP A 117 -4.58 25.85 -8.51
N ALA A 118 -3.68 24.97 -8.96
CA ALA A 118 -2.83 25.25 -10.12
C ALA A 118 -3.66 25.35 -11.40
N HIS A 119 -3.36 26.35 -12.22
CA HIS A 119 -3.91 26.47 -13.57
C HIS A 119 -3.34 25.40 -14.50
N LEU A 120 -4.18 24.88 -15.39
CA LEU A 120 -3.77 23.83 -16.35
C LEU A 120 -2.60 24.24 -17.25
N SER A 121 -2.43 25.53 -17.52
CA SER A 121 -1.29 26.09 -18.28
C SER A 121 0.07 25.78 -17.64
N ASN A 122 0.13 25.62 -16.31
CA ASN A 122 1.37 25.31 -15.58
C ASN A 122 1.62 23.80 -15.41
N VAL A 123 0.62 22.96 -15.75
CA VAL A 123 0.69 21.51 -15.56
C VAL A 123 1.69 20.88 -16.51
N TYR A 124 1.72 21.29 -17.79
CA TYR A 124 2.64 20.75 -18.79
C TYR A 124 4.09 20.83 -18.31
N ARG A 125 4.53 22.03 -17.92
CA ARG A 125 5.90 22.28 -17.48
C ARG A 125 6.25 21.44 -16.27
N THR A 126 5.32 21.33 -15.31
CA THR A 126 5.55 20.54 -14.09
C THR A 126 5.72 19.06 -14.41
N LEU A 127 4.88 18.49 -15.28
CA LEU A 127 4.98 17.10 -15.74
C LEU A 127 6.26 16.87 -16.56
N GLN A 128 6.60 17.80 -17.44
CA GLN A 128 7.82 17.75 -18.25
C GLN A 128 9.08 17.77 -17.36
N GLU A 129 9.14 18.67 -16.38
CA GLU A 129 10.25 18.72 -15.43
C GLU A 129 10.37 17.43 -14.60
N ALA A 130 9.24 16.87 -14.14
CA ALA A 130 9.23 15.58 -13.44
C ALA A 130 9.77 14.42 -14.32
N LEU A 131 9.38 14.40 -15.59
CA LEU A 131 9.88 13.41 -16.56
C LEU A 131 11.37 13.60 -16.87
N LEU A 132 11.83 14.83 -17.06
CA LEU A 132 13.26 15.11 -17.31
C LEU A 132 14.13 14.72 -16.11
N ARG A 133 13.69 15.02 -14.88
CA ARG A 133 14.38 14.59 -13.64
C ARG A 133 14.43 13.07 -13.54
N TYR A 134 13.32 12.40 -13.85
CA TYR A 134 13.25 10.94 -13.88
C TYR A 134 14.26 10.34 -14.86
N LEU A 135 14.31 10.84 -16.10
CA LEU A 135 15.23 10.34 -17.12
C LEU A 135 16.70 10.52 -16.74
N SER A 136 17.07 11.62 -16.08
CA SER A 136 18.43 11.82 -15.58
C SER A 136 18.79 10.81 -14.48
N GLN A 137 17.90 10.58 -13.52
CA GLN A 137 18.13 9.57 -12.47
C GLN A 137 18.18 8.14 -13.03
N TYR A 138 17.33 7.85 -14.02
CA TYR A 138 17.31 6.55 -14.70
C TYR A 138 18.61 6.31 -15.46
N GLU A 139 19.15 7.32 -16.15
CA GLU A 139 20.45 7.24 -16.83
C GLU A 139 21.57 6.88 -15.84
N GLU A 140 21.63 7.55 -14.69
CA GLU A 140 22.65 7.28 -13.67
C GLU A 140 22.59 5.83 -13.17
N LYS A 141 21.39 5.34 -12.81
CA LYS A 141 21.19 3.96 -12.35
C LYS A 141 21.48 2.94 -13.45
N LEU A 142 21.07 3.21 -14.69
CA LEU A 142 21.32 2.33 -15.83
C LEU A 142 22.82 2.22 -16.12
N LEU A 143 23.54 3.35 -16.10
CA LEU A 143 25.00 3.37 -16.30
C LEU A 143 25.73 2.61 -15.20
N ALA A 144 25.28 2.69 -13.95
CA ALA A 144 25.82 1.88 -12.86
C ALA A 144 25.62 0.38 -13.12
N CYS A 145 24.40 -0.06 -13.45
CA CYS A 145 24.11 -1.47 -13.77
C CYS A 145 24.93 -1.96 -14.97
N PHE A 146 25.09 -1.11 -16.00
CA PHE A 146 25.88 -1.41 -17.17
C PHE A 146 27.37 -1.61 -16.83
N LYS A 147 27.95 -0.74 -16.00
CA LYS A 147 29.34 -0.86 -15.54
C LYS A 147 29.56 -2.09 -14.67
N GLU A 148 28.58 -2.45 -13.86
CA GLU A 148 28.58 -3.66 -13.03
C GLU A 148 28.29 -4.94 -13.85
N ASN A 149 27.95 -4.83 -15.14
CA ASN A 149 27.56 -5.93 -16.01
C ASN A 149 26.40 -6.78 -15.42
N THR A 150 25.42 -6.11 -14.81
CA THR A 150 24.22 -6.73 -14.23
C THR A 150 22.98 -6.51 -15.12
N SER A 151 21.82 -7.00 -14.68
CA SER A 151 20.55 -6.72 -15.37
C SER A 151 20.30 -5.22 -15.46
N LEU A 152 19.97 -4.74 -16.66
CA LEU A 152 19.65 -3.33 -16.92
C LEU A 152 18.21 -2.95 -16.59
N LYS A 153 17.42 -3.90 -16.09
CA LYS A 153 16.04 -3.63 -15.68
C LYS A 153 16.04 -2.82 -14.38
N ILE A 154 15.33 -1.70 -14.40
CA ILE A 154 15.16 -0.79 -13.26
C ILE A 154 13.68 -0.52 -13.10
N ASP A 155 13.17 -0.77 -11.89
CA ASP A 155 11.77 -0.61 -11.55
C ASP A 155 11.59 0.64 -10.65
N PRO A 156 10.67 1.56 -11.00
CA PRO A 156 10.35 2.73 -10.20
C PRO A 156 9.40 2.41 -9.04
N TYR A 157 9.62 3.06 -7.90
CA TYR A 157 8.77 2.95 -6.71
C TYR A 157 8.49 4.33 -6.12
N HIS A 158 7.22 4.62 -5.87
CA HIS A 158 6.78 5.87 -5.25
C HIS A 158 6.45 5.65 -3.78
N PHE A 159 6.94 6.52 -2.91
CA PHE A 159 6.76 6.46 -1.46
C PHE A 159 6.14 7.75 -0.97
N TYR A 160 5.33 7.68 0.09
CA TYR A 160 4.75 8.85 0.74
C TYR A 160 5.02 8.80 2.26
N PRO A 161 6.25 9.15 2.69
CA PRO A 161 6.52 9.36 4.11
C PRO A 161 5.73 10.59 4.59
N SER A 162 4.80 10.37 5.51
CA SER A 162 3.87 11.39 5.98
C SER A 162 4.58 12.61 6.59
N GLU A 163 5.72 12.37 7.20
CA GLU A 163 6.62 13.32 7.84
C GLU A 163 7.26 14.28 6.83
N CYS A 164 7.47 13.84 5.59
CA CYS A 164 7.98 14.70 4.52
C CYS A 164 6.88 15.54 3.86
N GLY A 165 5.62 15.10 3.93
CA GLY A 165 4.48 15.78 3.30
C GLY A 165 4.52 15.79 1.76
N HIS A 166 5.41 15.01 1.13
CA HIS A 166 5.51 14.88 -0.31
C HIS A 166 5.96 13.48 -0.73
N PHE A 167 5.73 13.15 -2.00
CA PHE A 167 6.15 11.88 -2.59
C PHE A 167 7.64 11.86 -2.91
N LEU A 168 8.26 10.70 -2.70
CA LEU A 168 9.61 10.39 -3.14
C LEU A 168 9.55 9.25 -4.17
N THR A 169 10.33 9.35 -5.24
CA THR A 169 10.45 8.30 -6.26
C THR A 169 11.85 7.73 -6.21
N LEU A 170 11.97 6.42 -6.04
CA LEU A 170 13.25 5.70 -6.08
C LEU A 170 13.26 4.73 -7.25
N LEU A 171 14.45 4.57 -7.82
CA LEU A 171 14.70 3.69 -8.95
C LEU A 171 15.55 2.51 -8.48
N TYR A 172 14.93 1.33 -8.39
CA TYR A 172 15.59 0.13 -7.90
C TYR A 172 15.97 -0.82 -9.03
N PRO A 173 17.27 -1.14 -9.18
CA PRO A 173 17.70 -2.18 -10.10
C PRO A 173 17.08 -3.53 -9.74
N ALA A 174 16.54 -4.23 -10.73
CA ALA A 174 15.97 -5.57 -10.53
C ALA A 174 17.03 -6.60 -10.10
N ALA A 175 18.32 -6.30 -10.35
CA ALA A 175 19.44 -7.14 -9.93
C ALA A 175 19.78 -7.03 -8.43
N LYS A 176 19.26 -6.03 -7.71
CA LYS A 176 19.56 -5.78 -6.29
C LYS A 176 18.35 -6.10 -5.42
N SER A 177 18.53 -6.93 -4.40
CA SER A 177 17.51 -7.22 -3.37
C SER A 177 17.24 -6.00 -2.49
N ASP A 178 16.26 -6.06 -1.59
CA ASP A 178 16.08 -5.00 -0.60
C ASP A 178 17.24 -5.00 0.42
N GLU A 179 17.89 -6.13 0.66
CA GLU A 179 19.06 -6.28 1.53
C GLU A 179 20.28 -5.54 0.93
N ASP A 180 20.47 -5.62 -0.39
CA ASP A 180 21.56 -4.93 -1.09
C ASP A 180 21.40 -3.40 -1.08
N LEU A 181 20.20 -2.90 -0.81
CA LEU A 181 19.83 -1.48 -0.90
C LEU A 181 19.73 -0.80 0.48
N VAL A 182 20.09 -1.49 1.57
CA VAL A 182 20.01 -0.95 2.95
C VAL A 182 20.80 0.36 3.09
N THR A 183 22.02 0.44 2.56
CA THR A 183 22.85 1.66 2.65
C THR A 183 22.21 2.85 1.94
N GLU A 184 21.60 2.63 0.77
CA GLU A 184 20.90 3.67 0.03
C GLU A 184 19.66 4.15 0.80
N ARG A 185 18.88 3.23 1.37
CA ARG A 185 17.73 3.59 2.22
C ARG A 185 18.15 4.34 3.49
N LEU A 186 19.22 3.91 4.16
CA LEU A 186 19.73 4.59 5.36
C LEU A 186 20.09 6.05 5.05
N SER A 187 20.83 6.26 3.96
CA SER A 187 21.18 7.61 3.51
C SER A 187 19.94 8.46 3.25
N LEU A 188 18.88 7.87 2.70
CA LEU A 188 17.63 8.59 2.45
C LEU A 188 16.87 8.91 3.74
N HIS A 189 16.81 7.98 4.70
CA HIS A 189 16.26 8.23 6.03
C HIS A 189 16.95 9.44 6.69
N GLN A 190 18.28 9.49 6.62
CA GLN A 190 19.09 10.58 7.19
C GLN A 190 18.84 11.91 6.49
N GLN A 191 18.84 11.92 5.15
CA GLN A 191 18.58 13.13 4.36
C GLN A 191 17.17 13.69 4.60
N CYS A 192 16.19 12.81 4.84
CA CYS A 192 14.81 13.20 5.13
C CYS A 192 14.51 13.37 6.63
N MET A 193 15.49 13.17 7.52
CA MET A 193 15.34 13.21 8.99
C MET A 193 14.24 12.27 9.50
N LEU A 194 14.15 11.06 8.94
CA LEU A 194 13.16 10.03 9.27
C LEU A 194 13.70 9.06 10.31
N ASN A 195 12.79 8.39 11.03
CA ASN A 195 13.14 7.40 12.04
C ASN A 195 13.83 6.19 11.40
N GLU A 196 15.06 5.87 11.85
CA GLU A 196 15.86 4.74 11.37
C GLU A 196 15.46 3.37 11.97
N ASN A 197 14.42 3.33 12.81
CA ASN A 197 13.92 2.09 13.39
C ASN A 197 12.69 1.52 12.69
N VAL A 198 12.21 2.17 11.62
CA VAL A 198 11.02 1.79 10.87
C VAL A 198 11.36 1.81 9.38
N PRO A 199 11.23 0.71 8.65
CA PRO A 199 11.46 0.71 7.21
C PRO A 199 10.37 1.51 6.49
N MET A 200 10.78 2.46 5.65
CA MET A 200 9.85 3.31 4.87
C MET A 200 10.05 3.25 3.36
N PHE A 201 11.18 2.72 2.90
CA PHE A 201 11.56 2.76 1.48
C PHE A 201 11.83 1.38 0.87
N ARG A 202 11.49 0.28 1.55
CA ARG A 202 11.55 -1.06 0.93
C ARG A 202 10.51 -1.18 -0.16
N ARG A 203 10.66 -2.10 -1.12
CA ARG A 203 9.70 -2.24 -2.23
C ARG A 203 8.26 -2.44 -1.75
N ALA A 204 8.09 -3.11 -0.62
CA ALA A 204 6.79 -3.33 0.01
C ALA A 204 6.14 -2.06 0.58
N ASN A 205 6.93 -1.03 0.93
CA ASN A 205 6.45 0.25 1.45
C ASN A 205 5.94 1.20 0.37
N LYS A 206 5.94 0.78 -0.91
CA LYS A 206 5.44 1.61 -2.01
C LYS A 206 4.03 2.10 -1.70
N PHE A 207 3.74 3.33 -2.12
CA PHE A 207 2.43 3.91 -1.99
C PHE A 207 1.38 3.08 -2.71
N ILE A 208 0.25 2.83 -2.03
CA ILE A 208 -0.84 2.03 -2.56
C ILE A 208 -2.03 2.94 -2.85
N ASN A 209 -2.38 3.07 -4.12
CA ASN A 209 -3.60 3.73 -4.53
C ASN A 209 -4.80 2.76 -4.46
N ASN A 210 -5.60 2.88 -3.41
CA ASN A 210 -6.76 2.01 -3.16
C ASN A 210 -7.80 2.01 -4.30
N LYS A 211 -7.84 3.04 -5.17
CA LYS A 211 -8.79 3.07 -6.31
C LYS A 211 -8.50 2.01 -7.37
N ASN A 212 -7.25 1.58 -7.51
CA ASN A 212 -6.81 0.69 -8.58
C ASN A 212 -6.84 -0.79 -8.19
N LYS A 213 -7.00 -1.10 -6.89
CA LYS A 213 -7.01 -2.48 -6.40
C LYS A 213 -8.43 -3.03 -6.46
N ARG A 214 -8.80 -3.63 -7.60
CA ARG A 214 -10.11 -4.29 -7.77
C ARG A 214 -10.11 -5.78 -7.40
N ASN A 215 -8.93 -6.40 -7.36
CA ASN A 215 -8.78 -7.85 -7.14
C ASN A 215 -7.92 -8.09 -5.90
N GLY A 216 -8.51 -8.67 -4.86
CA GLY A 216 -7.82 -9.08 -3.63
C GLY A 216 -8.40 -8.44 -2.36
N PRO A 217 -7.81 -8.74 -1.20
CA PRO A 217 -8.26 -8.24 0.09
C PRO A 217 -8.31 -6.71 0.17
N LEU A 218 -9.34 -6.18 0.83
CA LEU A 218 -9.43 -4.76 1.16
C LEU A 218 -8.27 -4.31 2.05
N ILE A 219 -7.74 -3.12 1.79
CA ILE A 219 -6.70 -2.50 2.61
C ILE A 219 -7.35 -1.55 3.62
N ASN A 220 -6.97 -1.68 4.89
CA ASN A 220 -7.38 -0.79 5.98
C ASN A 220 -8.90 -0.50 6.02
N PRO A 221 -9.78 -1.51 6.08
CA PRO A 221 -11.23 -1.31 6.15
C PRO A 221 -11.68 -0.51 7.39
N HIS A 222 -10.81 -0.34 8.38
CA HIS A 222 -11.07 0.51 9.53
C HIS A 222 -11.11 2.01 9.22
N ILE A 223 -10.50 2.46 8.11
CA ILE A 223 -10.52 3.87 7.72
C ILE A 223 -11.95 4.25 7.31
N GLY A 224 -12.53 5.22 8.03
CA GLY A 224 -13.91 5.68 7.82
C GLY A 224 -14.96 4.93 8.64
N VAL A 225 -14.56 3.98 9.49
CA VAL A 225 -15.45 3.44 10.53
C VAL A 225 -15.93 4.58 11.42
N LYS A 226 -17.23 4.57 11.75
CA LYS A 226 -17.85 5.59 12.61
C LYS A 226 -17.11 5.66 13.95
N VAL A 227 -16.60 6.84 14.27
CA VAL A 227 -15.91 7.11 15.54
C VAL A 227 -16.92 6.99 16.70
N ILE A 228 -16.42 6.48 17.82
CA ILE A 228 -17.11 6.48 19.11
C ILE A 228 -16.50 7.57 19.99
N ASP A 229 -17.29 8.17 20.87
CA ASP A 229 -16.78 9.09 21.87
C ASP A 229 -17.07 8.51 23.26
N ASN A 230 -16.01 8.12 23.95
CA ASN A 230 -16.03 7.60 25.31
C ASN A 230 -15.30 8.53 26.29
N GLY A 231 -15.02 9.78 25.88
CA GLY A 231 -14.20 10.74 26.63
C GLY A 231 -12.75 10.28 26.86
N GLY A 232 -12.30 9.28 26.09
CA GLY A 232 -10.97 8.68 26.16
C GLY A 232 -10.07 9.08 24.99
N ASN A 233 -8.99 8.32 24.81
CA ASN A 233 -8.11 8.45 23.66
C ASN A 233 -8.15 7.17 22.81
N THR A 234 -8.22 7.35 21.50
CA THR A 234 -8.10 6.27 20.52
C THR A 234 -6.63 5.99 20.20
N TYR A 235 -6.25 4.70 20.23
CA TYR A 235 -4.96 4.19 19.78
C TYR A 235 -5.19 3.01 18.84
N SER A 236 -4.63 3.05 17.64
CA SER A 236 -4.88 2.03 16.62
C SER A 236 -3.59 1.55 15.95
N VAL A 237 -3.75 0.51 15.15
CA VAL A 237 -2.76 0.01 14.20
C VAL A 237 -2.19 1.16 13.35
N ARG A 238 -0.88 1.11 13.09
CA ARG A 238 -0.17 2.08 12.26
C ARG A 238 0.31 1.39 10.99
N GLY A 239 0.09 2.01 9.85
CA GLY A 239 0.44 1.42 8.56
C GLY A 239 -0.68 0.60 7.94
N ASN A 240 -0.35 -0.08 6.84
CA ASN A 240 -1.29 -0.81 6.00
C ASN A 240 -1.36 -2.29 6.37
N TYR A 241 -2.57 -2.84 6.35
CA TYR A 241 -2.82 -4.28 6.39
C TYR A 241 -3.95 -4.64 5.42
N GLU A 242 -4.02 -5.91 5.07
CA GLU A 242 -5.08 -6.50 4.25
C GLU A 242 -6.07 -7.26 5.12
N TYR A 243 -7.36 -7.15 4.78
CA TYR A 243 -8.43 -7.84 5.50
C TYR A 243 -8.65 -9.24 4.93
N TYR A 244 -8.17 -10.23 5.67
CA TYR A 244 -8.44 -11.63 5.38
C TYR A 244 -9.67 -12.13 6.16
N HIS A 245 -10.60 -12.76 5.45
CA HIS A 245 -11.87 -13.27 5.98
C HIS A 245 -12.29 -14.57 5.28
N TYR A 246 -13.39 -15.18 5.74
CA TYR A 246 -13.87 -16.46 5.22
C TYR A 246 -14.18 -16.43 3.72
N CYS A 247 -14.12 -17.60 3.09
CA CYS A 247 -14.48 -17.80 1.69
C CYS A 247 -13.56 -17.10 0.68
N GLN A 248 -12.48 -16.46 1.12
CA GLN A 248 -11.45 -15.93 0.24
C GLN A 248 -10.60 -17.04 -0.39
N ASN A 249 -10.05 -16.74 -1.57
CA ASN A 249 -9.18 -17.62 -2.35
C ASN A 249 -9.87 -18.94 -2.76
N GLY A 250 -11.20 -18.94 -2.88
CA GLY A 250 -11.98 -20.11 -3.29
C GLY A 250 -12.05 -21.24 -2.25
N MET A 251 -11.73 -20.95 -0.99
CA MET A 251 -11.75 -21.94 0.10
C MET A 251 -12.89 -21.63 1.07
N ASP A 252 -13.80 -22.59 1.30
CA ASP A 252 -14.79 -22.50 2.38
C ASP A 252 -14.17 -22.97 3.71
N ASP A 253 -13.73 -21.97 4.47
CA ASP A 253 -13.16 -22.12 5.80
C ASP A 253 -14.13 -21.73 6.94
N SER A 254 -15.43 -21.67 6.61
CA SER A 254 -16.48 -21.30 7.55
C SER A 254 -16.51 -22.23 8.77
N GLY A 255 -16.41 -21.64 9.95
CA GLY A 255 -16.49 -22.36 11.23
C GLY A 255 -15.17 -22.92 11.78
N TRP A 256 -14.06 -22.79 11.05
CA TRP A 256 -12.75 -23.27 11.53
C TRP A 256 -11.55 -22.40 11.15
N GLY A 257 -11.69 -21.53 10.14
CA GLY A 257 -10.60 -20.72 9.60
C GLY A 257 -10.29 -19.42 10.36
N CYS A 258 -11.06 -19.03 11.38
CA CYS A 258 -11.05 -17.65 11.90
C CYS A 258 -9.65 -17.20 12.35
N ALA A 259 -8.92 -18.05 13.06
CA ALA A 259 -7.57 -17.77 13.51
C ALA A 259 -6.55 -17.75 12.37
N TYR A 260 -6.73 -18.58 11.33
CA TYR A 260 -5.90 -18.54 10.13
C TYR A 260 -6.07 -17.21 9.38
N ARG A 261 -7.30 -16.72 9.22
CA ARG A 261 -7.58 -15.43 8.57
C ARG A 261 -7.06 -14.24 9.38
N SER A 262 -7.19 -14.29 10.71
CA SER A 262 -6.56 -13.30 11.58
C SER A 262 -5.02 -13.32 11.46
N LEU A 263 -4.39 -14.51 11.45
CA LEU A 263 -2.96 -14.66 11.18
C LEU A 263 -2.54 -14.08 9.83
N GLN A 264 -3.32 -14.33 8.77
CA GLN A 264 -3.06 -13.76 7.44
C GLN A 264 -3.11 -12.22 7.46
N THR A 265 -4.08 -11.65 8.19
CA THR A 265 -4.17 -10.20 8.41
C THR A 265 -2.91 -9.68 9.13
N LEU A 266 -2.47 -10.34 10.21
CA LEU A 266 -1.23 -10.01 10.92
C LEU A 266 0.00 -10.08 10.00
N ALA A 267 0.15 -11.18 9.25
CA ALA A 267 1.26 -11.36 8.32
C ALA A 267 1.27 -10.31 7.19
N SER A 268 0.10 -9.94 6.68
CA SER A 268 -0.04 -8.89 5.66
C SER A 268 0.46 -7.54 6.16
N TRP A 269 0.25 -7.22 7.44
CA TRP A 269 0.76 -6.00 8.03
C TRP A 269 2.29 -5.99 8.01
N PHE A 270 2.94 -7.05 8.48
CA PHE A 270 4.41 -7.14 8.47
C PHE A 270 5.00 -7.06 7.06
N LYS A 271 4.34 -7.69 6.08
CA LYS A 271 4.70 -7.60 4.67
C LYS A 271 4.59 -6.15 4.17
N LEU A 272 3.42 -5.53 4.31
CA LEU A 272 3.17 -4.18 3.79
C LEU A 272 3.95 -3.09 4.52
N GLN A 273 4.40 -3.37 5.74
CA GLN A 273 5.32 -2.50 6.48
C GLN A 273 6.78 -2.77 6.13
N GLY A 274 7.10 -3.77 5.30
CA GLY A 274 8.47 -4.05 4.86
C GLY A 274 9.33 -4.76 5.93
N TYR A 275 8.74 -5.36 6.95
CA TYR A 275 9.51 -6.16 7.92
C TYR A 275 9.85 -7.55 7.41
N VAL A 276 9.10 -8.04 6.42
CA VAL A 276 9.32 -9.34 5.77
C VAL A 276 9.08 -9.22 4.27
N ASP A 277 9.89 -9.93 3.48
CA ASP A 277 9.69 -10.04 2.03
C ASP A 277 8.82 -11.25 1.65
N ARG A 278 8.43 -12.05 2.65
CA ARG A 278 7.60 -13.24 2.47
C ARG A 278 6.16 -12.87 2.11
N GLU A 279 5.58 -13.64 1.20
CA GLU A 279 4.14 -13.60 0.93
C GLU A 279 3.31 -14.06 2.15
N VAL A 280 2.05 -13.59 2.20
CA VAL A 280 1.12 -13.97 3.26
C VAL A 280 0.90 -15.50 3.21
N PRO A 281 1.11 -16.23 4.32
CA PRO A 281 1.09 -17.68 4.29
C PRO A 281 -0.31 -18.23 4.00
N THR A 282 -0.34 -19.29 3.19
CA THR A 282 -1.55 -20.07 2.91
C THR A 282 -1.91 -20.98 4.08
N PHE A 283 -3.15 -21.47 4.13
CA PHE A 283 -3.57 -22.43 5.16
C PHE A 283 -2.69 -23.69 5.18
N HIS A 284 -2.29 -24.17 4.00
CA HIS A 284 -1.39 -25.30 3.88
C HIS A 284 -0.03 -25.02 4.51
N GLU A 285 0.57 -23.86 4.24
CA GLU A 285 1.87 -23.47 4.83
C GLU A 285 1.78 -23.29 6.34
N ILE A 286 0.67 -22.74 6.85
CA ILE A 286 0.41 -22.58 8.28
C ILE A 286 0.34 -23.96 8.95
N GLN A 287 -0.46 -24.88 8.41
CA GLN A 287 -0.59 -26.24 8.94
C GLN A 287 0.73 -27.00 8.85
N LYS A 288 1.43 -26.89 7.71
CA LYS A 288 2.74 -27.52 7.52
C LYS A 288 3.75 -26.99 8.53
N CYS A 289 3.79 -25.69 8.77
CA CYS A 289 4.65 -25.08 9.78
C CYS A 289 4.44 -25.71 11.16
N LEU A 290 3.18 -25.84 11.60
CA LEU A 290 2.84 -26.43 12.90
C LEU A 290 3.23 -27.91 13.01
N VAL A 291 3.16 -28.65 11.89
CA VAL A 291 3.66 -30.04 11.83
C VAL A 291 5.18 -30.10 11.86
N ASP A 292 5.86 -29.24 11.10
CA ASP A 292 7.32 -29.23 10.99
C ASP A 292 7.98 -28.93 12.35
N ILE A 293 7.40 -28.03 13.15
CA ILE A 293 7.86 -27.72 14.52
C ILE A 293 7.38 -28.74 15.57
N LYS A 294 6.69 -29.80 15.14
CA LYS A 294 6.17 -30.90 15.99
C LYS A 294 5.10 -30.49 17.00
N ASP A 295 4.41 -29.38 16.76
CA ASP A 295 3.25 -28.97 17.56
C ASP A 295 2.00 -29.79 17.21
N LYS A 296 1.85 -30.17 15.93
CA LYS A 296 0.72 -30.95 15.42
C LYS A 296 1.17 -32.25 14.72
N PRO A 297 0.32 -33.30 14.68
CA PRO A 297 0.60 -34.52 13.92
C PRO A 297 0.53 -34.28 12.41
N SER A 298 1.16 -35.15 11.61
CA SER A 298 1.16 -35.03 10.14
C SER A 298 -0.23 -34.99 9.50
N SER A 299 -1.22 -35.63 10.12
CA SER A 299 -2.63 -35.61 9.70
C SER A 299 -3.29 -34.24 9.81
N PHE A 300 -2.65 -33.26 10.45
CA PHE A 300 -3.14 -31.89 10.59
C PHE A 300 -3.12 -31.13 9.26
N ILE A 301 -2.19 -31.46 8.36
CA ILE A 301 -2.09 -30.86 7.03
C ILE A 301 -3.30 -31.28 6.18
N GLY A 302 -3.99 -30.30 5.61
CA GLY A 302 -5.24 -30.50 4.87
C GLY A 302 -6.46 -30.72 5.76
N SER A 303 -6.31 -30.69 7.09
CA SER A 303 -7.44 -30.78 8.01
C SER A 303 -8.24 -29.47 8.06
N LYS A 304 -9.44 -29.54 8.64
CA LYS A 304 -10.29 -28.38 8.96
C LYS A 304 -10.26 -28.03 10.45
N GLN A 305 -9.14 -28.31 11.12
CA GLN A 305 -9.00 -28.06 12.55
C GLN A 305 -8.65 -26.58 12.80
N TRP A 306 -9.30 -25.98 13.81
CA TRP A 306 -9.02 -24.63 14.28
C TRP A 306 -7.66 -24.58 15.00
N ILE A 307 -7.09 -23.37 15.07
CA ILE A 307 -5.86 -23.04 15.81
C ILE A 307 -6.14 -21.90 16.79
N GLY A 308 -5.31 -21.77 17.83
CA GLY A 308 -5.42 -20.70 18.82
C GLY A 308 -4.30 -19.67 18.73
N SER A 309 -4.27 -18.75 19.70
CA SER A 309 -3.26 -17.69 19.79
C SER A 309 -1.83 -18.22 19.96
N THR A 310 -1.66 -19.39 20.57
CA THR A 310 -0.35 -20.03 20.75
C THR A 310 0.21 -20.52 19.41
N GLU A 311 -0.60 -21.25 18.62
CA GLU A 311 -0.21 -21.68 17.28
C GLU A 311 0.03 -20.49 16.34
N VAL A 312 -0.78 -19.42 16.46
CA VAL A 312 -0.56 -18.17 15.73
C VAL A 312 0.81 -17.57 16.04
N ASN A 313 1.20 -17.52 17.31
CA ASN A 313 2.55 -17.08 17.72
C ASN A 313 3.65 -17.97 17.10
N PHE A 314 3.51 -19.30 17.18
CA PHE A 314 4.50 -20.22 16.60
C PHE A 314 4.70 -20.02 15.10
N VAL A 315 3.62 -19.77 14.37
CA VAL A 315 3.70 -19.56 12.92
C VAL A 315 4.32 -18.21 12.58
N LEU A 316 4.00 -17.14 13.33
CA LEU A 316 4.63 -15.83 13.15
C LEU A 316 6.14 -15.88 13.45
N ASP A 317 6.53 -16.57 14.52
CA ASP A 317 7.93 -16.74 14.89
C ASP A 317 8.68 -17.56 13.82
N THR A 318 8.14 -18.71 13.44
CA THR A 318 8.82 -19.65 12.53
C THR A 318 8.88 -19.15 11.09
N LEU A 319 7.77 -18.63 10.54
CA LEU A 319 7.69 -18.27 9.13
C LEU A 319 8.13 -16.83 8.85
N LEU A 320 7.97 -15.93 9.82
CA LEU A 320 8.23 -14.50 9.64
C LEU A 320 9.34 -13.97 10.57
N GLY A 321 9.84 -14.75 11.53
CA GLY A 321 10.83 -14.28 12.50
C GLY A 321 10.27 -13.27 13.50
N ILE A 322 8.94 -13.28 13.72
CA ILE A 322 8.25 -12.30 14.56
C ILE A 322 7.89 -12.89 15.91
N THR A 323 8.55 -12.39 16.96
CA THR A 323 8.22 -12.74 18.34
C THR A 323 6.90 -12.09 18.77
N CYS A 324 6.09 -12.78 19.57
CA CYS A 324 4.86 -12.22 20.13
C CYS A 324 4.86 -12.25 21.67
N LYS A 325 4.16 -11.27 22.26
CA LYS A 325 3.74 -11.29 23.67
C LYS A 325 2.35 -11.92 23.75
N ILE A 326 2.14 -12.89 24.63
CA ILE A 326 0.79 -13.41 24.91
C ILE A 326 0.22 -12.72 26.14
N LEU A 327 -0.95 -12.09 25.99
CA LEU A 327 -1.75 -11.60 27.11
C LEU A 327 -2.90 -12.56 27.38
N TYR A 328 -3.04 -12.96 28.64
CA TYR A 328 -4.08 -13.87 29.11
C TYR A 328 -5.17 -13.07 29.85
N VAL A 329 -6.42 -13.42 29.59
CA VAL A 329 -7.60 -12.87 30.26
C VAL A 329 -8.48 -14.04 30.69
N SER A 330 -8.76 -14.13 31.99
CA SER A 330 -9.47 -15.29 32.56
C SER A 330 -10.98 -15.26 32.26
N SER A 331 -11.54 -14.06 32.06
CA SER A 331 -12.96 -13.80 31.82
C SER A 331 -13.15 -12.63 30.85
N GLY A 332 -14.18 -12.68 30.01
CA GLY A 332 -14.55 -11.55 29.14
C GLY A 332 -14.90 -10.27 29.91
N GLU A 333 -15.32 -10.39 31.18
CA GLU A 333 -15.60 -9.23 32.05
C GLU A 333 -14.33 -8.48 32.46
N GLU A 334 -13.18 -9.16 32.46
CA GLU A 334 -11.88 -8.59 32.84
C GLU A 334 -11.17 -7.90 31.67
N MET A 335 -11.76 -7.90 30.47
CA MET A 335 -11.16 -7.32 29.27
C MET A 335 -10.81 -5.84 29.42
N SER A 336 -11.63 -5.08 30.16
CA SER A 336 -11.36 -3.66 30.43
C SER A 336 -10.07 -3.42 31.21
N GLN A 337 -9.66 -4.38 32.04
CA GLN A 337 -8.43 -4.29 32.84
C GLN A 337 -7.17 -4.32 31.97
N LYS A 338 -7.25 -4.79 30.72
CA LYS A 338 -6.14 -4.84 29.77
C LYS A 338 -5.94 -3.56 28.96
N GLY A 339 -6.74 -2.52 29.22
CA GLY A 339 -6.64 -1.23 28.55
C GLY A 339 -5.22 -0.66 28.52
N PRO A 340 -4.51 -0.55 29.66
CA PRO A 340 -3.15 -0.03 29.70
C PRO A 340 -2.17 -0.81 28.80
N GLU A 341 -2.19 -2.15 28.83
CA GLU A 341 -1.31 -2.97 28.00
C GLU A 341 -1.62 -2.85 26.50
N LEU A 342 -2.89 -2.72 26.14
CA LEU A 342 -3.30 -2.53 24.74
C LEU A 342 -2.93 -1.14 24.22
N VAL A 343 -3.09 -0.10 25.06
CA VAL A 343 -2.64 1.27 24.73
C VAL A 343 -1.13 1.28 24.51
N ASP A 344 -0.35 0.65 25.39
CA ASP A 344 1.10 0.55 25.26
C ASP A 344 1.51 -0.15 23.95
N HIS A 345 0.84 -1.27 23.62
CA HIS A 345 1.07 -1.99 22.37
C HIS A 345 0.83 -1.12 21.14
N PHE A 346 -0.32 -0.45 21.03
CA PHE A 346 -0.61 0.37 19.85
C PHE A 346 0.28 1.62 19.76
N LYS A 347 0.73 2.18 20.90
CA LYS A 347 1.71 3.28 20.92
C LYS A 347 3.10 2.84 20.48
N ASN A 348 3.59 1.70 20.95
CA ASN A 348 5.00 1.33 20.79
C ASN A 348 5.23 0.38 19.61
N GLN A 349 4.30 -0.54 19.39
CA GLN A 349 4.32 -1.53 18.31
C GLN A 349 3.44 -1.04 17.15
N GLY A 350 2.15 -0.83 17.42
CA GLY A 350 1.19 -0.40 16.40
C GLY A 350 0.84 -1.50 15.39
N SER A 351 1.14 -2.77 15.69
CA SER A 351 0.74 -3.94 14.91
C SER A 351 -0.67 -4.42 15.30
N PRO A 352 -1.42 -5.07 14.40
CA PRO A 352 -2.70 -5.69 14.75
C PRO A 352 -2.52 -6.86 15.71
N ILE A 353 -3.54 -7.14 16.52
CA ILE A 353 -3.52 -8.18 17.57
C ILE A 353 -4.54 -9.26 17.21
N MET A 354 -4.13 -10.52 17.24
CA MET A 354 -5.08 -11.64 17.15
C MET A 354 -5.57 -11.98 18.56
N ILE A 355 -6.88 -12.19 18.71
CA ILE A 355 -7.50 -12.63 19.96
C ILE A 355 -8.30 -13.90 19.72
N GLY A 356 -8.08 -14.91 20.57
CA GLY A 356 -8.82 -16.17 20.55
C GLY A 356 -9.59 -16.40 21.85
N GLY A 357 -10.84 -16.84 21.74
CA GLY A 357 -11.69 -17.24 22.88
C GLY A 357 -12.49 -18.50 22.53
N GLY A 358 -12.09 -19.65 23.08
CA GLY A 358 -12.61 -20.95 22.65
C GLY A 358 -12.30 -21.23 21.18
N VAL A 359 -13.33 -21.49 20.37
CA VAL A 359 -13.21 -21.79 18.92
C VAL A 359 -13.34 -20.56 18.02
N LEU A 360 -13.49 -19.36 18.59
CA LEU A 360 -13.65 -18.12 17.84
C LEU A 360 -12.40 -17.25 17.95
N ALA A 361 -12.07 -16.57 16.85
CA ALA A 361 -10.97 -15.62 16.79
C ALA A 361 -11.42 -14.31 16.12
N HIS A 362 -10.86 -13.20 16.59
CA HIS A 362 -11.02 -11.89 15.98
C HIS A 362 -9.66 -11.19 15.88
N THR A 363 -9.62 -10.06 15.16
CA THR A 363 -8.45 -9.19 15.12
C THR A 363 -8.78 -7.85 15.77
N ILE A 364 -8.01 -7.43 16.77
CA ILE A 364 -8.11 -6.10 17.39
C ILE A 364 -7.16 -5.18 16.65
N LEU A 365 -7.71 -4.08 16.12
CA LEU A 365 -6.98 -3.06 15.37
C LEU A 365 -6.74 -1.78 16.17
N GLY A 366 -7.33 -1.66 17.35
CA GLY A 366 -7.21 -0.48 18.18
C GLY A 366 -8.12 -0.52 19.40
N VAL A 367 -7.89 0.42 20.30
CA VAL A 367 -8.67 0.65 21.52
C VAL A 367 -9.02 2.13 21.65
N ASP A 368 -10.22 2.43 22.13
CA ASP A 368 -10.57 3.74 22.67
C ASP A 368 -10.67 3.56 24.18
N TYR A 369 -9.73 4.15 24.91
CA TYR A 369 -9.58 3.92 26.34
C TYR A 369 -9.65 5.23 27.12
N ASN A 370 -10.55 5.26 28.09
CA ASN A 370 -10.67 6.35 29.06
C ASN A 370 -10.01 5.91 30.38
N PRO A 371 -8.83 6.46 30.73
CA PRO A 371 -8.12 6.08 31.95
C PRO A 371 -8.80 6.55 33.24
N GLU A 372 -9.66 7.57 33.19
CA GLU A 372 -10.37 8.09 34.36
C GLU A 372 -11.53 7.19 34.76
N THR A 373 -12.26 6.66 33.78
CA THR A 373 -13.44 5.80 34.01
C THR A 373 -13.14 4.31 33.91
N GLY A 374 -12.03 3.93 33.27
CA GLY A 374 -11.72 2.55 32.91
C GLY A 374 -12.54 2.01 31.74
N ASN A 375 -13.42 2.83 31.15
CA ASN A 375 -14.22 2.43 29.99
C ASN A 375 -13.33 2.21 28.78
N ILE A 376 -13.61 1.13 28.04
CA ILE A 376 -12.86 0.78 26.83
C ILE A 376 -13.80 0.28 25.73
N TYR A 377 -13.43 0.58 24.49
CA TYR A 377 -13.96 -0.05 23.30
C TYR A 377 -12.83 -0.62 22.46
N PHE A 378 -13.15 -1.67 21.70
CA PHE A 378 -12.21 -2.40 20.87
C PHE A 378 -12.60 -2.23 19.40
N LEU A 379 -11.66 -1.81 18.56
CA LEU A 379 -11.86 -1.78 17.12
C LEU A 379 -11.61 -3.18 16.58
N ILE A 380 -12.69 -3.89 16.26
CA ILE A 380 -12.64 -5.28 15.84
C ILE A 380 -12.71 -5.38 14.32
N LEU A 381 -11.87 -6.25 13.77
CA LEU A 381 -11.98 -6.79 12.42
C LEU A 381 -12.30 -8.28 12.52
N ASP A 382 -13.49 -8.62 12.02
CA ASP A 382 -14.11 -9.92 12.19
C ASP A 382 -13.78 -10.84 11.00
N PRO A 383 -12.98 -11.91 11.18
CA PRO A 383 -12.62 -12.80 10.08
C PRO A 383 -13.78 -13.68 9.59
N HIS A 384 -14.93 -13.70 10.27
CA HIS A 384 -16.06 -14.56 9.93
C HIS A 384 -16.93 -14.04 8.79
N TYR A 385 -16.64 -12.84 8.27
CA TYR A 385 -17.34 -12.32 7.10
C TYR A 385 -17.16 -13.26 5.90
N THR A 386 -18.24 -13.54 5.17
CA THR A 386 -18.25 -14.47 4.02
C THR A 386 -18.66 -13.80 2.72
N GLY A 387 -18.89 -12.49 2.74
CA GLY A 387 -19.40 -11.74 1.59
C GLY A 387 -18.28 -11.31 0.63
N SER A 388 -18.66 -10.59 -0.42
CA SER A 388 -17.70 -9.96 -1.34
C SER A 388 -16.93 -8.81 -0.68
N GLU A 389 -15.87 -8.31 -1.30
CA GLU A 389 -15.07 -7.16 -0.83
C GLU A 389 -15.81 -5.81 -0.87
N ASP A 390 -16.96 -5.71 -0.19
CA ASP A 390 -17.82 -4.54 -0.11
C ASP A 390 -17.57 -3.77 1.19
N LEU A 391 -16.76 -2.71 1.09
CA LEU A 391 -16.37 -1.87 2.23
C LEU A 391 -17.59 -1.31 2.98
N HIS A 392 -18.64 -0.93 2.26
CA HIS A 392 -19.85 -0.38 2.88
C HIS A 392 -20.52 -1.42 3.78
N THR A 393 -20.73 -2.65 3.30
CA THR A 393 -21.31 -3.75 4.09
C THR A 393 -20.42 -4.09 5.29
N ILE A 394 -19.10 -4.15 5.09
CA ILE A 394 -18.14 -4.47 6.15
C ILE A 394 -18.23 -3.45 7.31
N GLN A 395 -18.28 -2.16 6.99
CA GLN A 395 -18.38 -1.10 7.99
C GLN A 395 -19.78 -0.98 8.59
N SER A 396 -20.82 -0.94 7.74
CA SER A 396 -22.21 -0.69 8.17
C SER A 396 -22.83 -1.84 8.97
N LYS A 397 -22.46 -3.09 8.65
CA LYS A 397 -22.89 -4.28 9.42
C LYS A 397 -21.94 -4.60 10.59
N GLY A 398 -20.86 -3.82 10.75
CA GLY A 398 -19.97 -3.92 11.90
C GLY A 398 -19.03 -5.12 11.89
N TRP A 399 -18.67 -5.64 10.71
CA TRP A 399 -17.58 -6.62 10.53
C TRP A 399 -16.21 -5.96 10.72
N CYS A 400 -16.10 -4.67 10.41
CA CYS A 400 -15.05 -3.80 10.92
C CYS A 400 -15.69 -2.66 11.71
N GLY A 401 -15.48 -2.60 13.02
CA GLY A 401 -16.16 -1.62 13.85
C GLY A 401 -15.79 -1.64 15.33
N TRP A 402 -16.10 -0.55 16.02
CA TRP A 402 -15.94 -0.42 17.47
C TRP A 402 -16.96 -1.27 18.22
N LYS A 403 -16.48 -2.05 19.20
CA LYS A 403 -17.28 -2.95 20.02
C LYS A 403 -17.06 -2.64 21.52
N PRO A 404 -18.12 -2.60 22.34
CA PRO A 404 -18.00 -2.43 23.78
C PRO A 404 -17.44 -3.70 24.44
N VAL A 405 -17.07 -3.62 25.72
CA VAL A 405 -16.66 -4.78 26.53
C VAL A 405 -17.67 -5.93 26.50
N SER A 406 -18.97 -5.61 26.42
CA SER A 406 -20.05 -6.61 26.35
C SER A 406 -20.05 -7.46 25.07
N PHE A 407 -19.21 -7.15 24.09
CA PHE A 407 -18.93 -8.01 22.95
C PHE A 407 -18.25 -9.31 23.36
N TRP A 408 -17.40 -9.27 24.38
CA TRP A 408 -16.73 -10.45 24.91
C TRP A 408 -17.68 -11.23 25.80
N LYS A 409 -17.83 -12.54 25.52
CA LYS A 409 -18.57 -13.45 26.38
C LYS A 409 -17.92 -13.50 27.76
N LYS A 410 -18.72 -13.20 28.79
CA LYS A 410 -18.32 -13.10 30.20
C LYS A 410 -17.59 -14.35 30.70
N ASP A 411 -18.22 -15.51 30.58
CA ASP A 411 -17.70 -16.77 31.16
C ASP A 411 -16.66 -17.49 30.27
N SER A 412 -15.99 -16.76 29.38
CA SER A 412 -14.95 -17.29 28.51
C SER A 412 -13.60 -16.68 28.83
N TYR A 413 -12.55 -17.50 28.80
CA TYR A 413 -11.18 -17.00 28.78
C TYR A 413 -10.79 -16.56 27.37
N TYR A 414 -9.81 -15.65 27.29
CA TYR A 414 -9.26 -15.15 26.04
C TYR A 414 -7.75 -15.03 26.09
N ASN A 415 -7.11 -15.35 24.98
CA ASN A 415 -5.68 -15.14 24.78
C ASN A 415 -5.50 -14.15 23.64
N MET A 416 -4.62 -13.17 23.83
CA MET A 416 -4.26 -12.19 22.80
C MET A 416 -2.81 -12.40 22.40
N CYS A 417 -2.56 -12.60 21.11
CA CYS A 417 -1.24 -12.65 20.51
C CYS A 417 -0.87 -11.25 20.01
N LEU A 418 0.11 -10.62 20.67
CA LEU A 418 0.57 -9.25 20.41
C LEU A 418 1.93 -9.31 19.70
N PRO A 419 1.99 -9.18 18.36
CA PRO A 419 3.25 -9.26 17.62
C PRO A 419 4.17 -8.09 17.93
N GLN A 420 5.44 -8.37 18.25
CA GLN A 420 6.45 -7.35 18.50
C GLN A 420 7.12 -6.93 17.20
N VAL A 421 7.30 -5.62 17.02
CA VAL A 421 7.79 -5.04 15.77
C VAL A 421 9.32 -4.93 15.83
N PRO A 422 10.05 -5.54 14.88
CA PRO A 422 11.50 -5.39 14.78
C PRO A 422 11.91 -3.92 14.62
N ARG A 423 13.13 -3.59 15.05
CA ARG A 423 13.71 -2.24 14.89
C ARG A 423 14.81 -2.27 13.84
N GLY A 424 14.70 -1.44 12.82
CA GLY A 424 15.67 -1.31 11.72
C GLY A 424 15.04 -0.84 10.41
N ILE A 425 15.84 -0.71 9.36
CA ILE A 425 15.47 -0.21 8.00
C ILE A 425 15.67 -1.25 6.89
#